data_AF-A0A134A0W3-F1
#
_entry.id   AF-A0A134A0W3-F1
#
_cell.length_a   1.000
_cell.length_b   1.000
_cell.length_c   1.000
_cell.angle_alpha   90.00
_cell.angle_beta   90.00
_cell.angle_gamma   90.00
#
_symmetry.space_group_name_H-M   'P 1'
#
loop_
_entity.id
_entity.type
_entity.pdbx_description
1 polymer ?
#
loop_
_entity_poly.entity_id
_entity_poly.type
_entity_poly.pdbx_seq_one_letter_code
_entity_poly.pdbx_strand_id
1 'polypeptide(L)' 'NPNAEGLPKWLPYNTKNGAVMIFDDKSEVKYKHDEELMKLLAPDYNF' A
#
# COMPACT_ATOMS: atom_id res chain seq x y z
N ASN A 1 -14.31 3.09 -7.35
CA ASN A 1 -13.01 2.90 -8.03
C ASN A 1 -12.35 4.28 -8.13
N PRO A 2 -11.29 4.57 -7.37
CA PRO A 2 -10.66 5.90 -7.32
C PRO A 2 -9.57 6.11 -8.40
N ASN A 3 -9.41 5.18 -9.35
CA ASN A 3 -8.47 5.38 -10.45
C ASN A 3 -8.91 6.56 -11.33
N ALA A 4 -7.96 7.42 -11.68
CA ALA A 4 -8.16 8.60 -12.51
C ALA A 4 -6.97 8.81 -13.45
N GLU A 5 -7.20 9.52 -14.54
CA GLU A 5 -6.13 9.93 -15.46
C GLU A 5 -5.11 10.82 -14.73
N GLY A 6 -3.82 10.66 -15.06
CA GLY A 6 -2.73 11.38 -14.43
C GLY A 6 -2.23 10.78 -13.10
N LEU A 7 -2.91 9.79 -12.53
CA LEU A 7 -2.45 9.04 -11.36
C LEU A 7 -1.94 7.64 -11.74
N PRO A 8 -1.01 7.06 -10.94
CA PRO A 8 -0.68 5.66 -11.08
C PRO A 8 -1.90 4.77 -10.83
N LYS A 9 -1.91 3.58 -11.45
CA LYS A 9 -2.99 2.61 -11.25
C LYS A 9 -2.99 2.10 -9.81
N TRP A 10 -4.06 2.38 -9.08
CA TRP A 10 -4.27 1.92 -7.71
C TRP A 10 -5.18 0.70 -7.68
N LEU A 11 -4.58 -0.45 -7.35
CA LEU A 11 -5.31 -1.68 -7.13
C LEU A 11 -6.08 -1.63 -5.80
N PRO A 12 -7.25 -2.28 -5.69
CA PRO A 12 -7.92 -2.46 -4.42
C PRO A 12 -6.98 -3.08 -3.38
N TYR A 13 -7.03 -2.54 -2.17
CA TYR A 13 -6.26 -3.05 -1.04
C TYR A 13 -6.74 -4.46 -0.64
N ASN A 14 -5.81 -5.36 -0.38
CA ASN A 14 -6.01 -6.59 0.39
C ASN A 14 -4.72 -6.94 1.14
N THR A 15 -4.80 -7.80 2.16
CA THR A 15 -3.63 -8.12 3.01
C THR A 15 -2.48 -8.76 2.22
N LYS A 16 -2.81 -9.52 1.16
CA LYS A 16 -1.83 -10.16 0.30
C LYS A 16 -1.02 -9.17 -0.54
N ASN A 17 -1.67 -8.17 -1.14
CA ASN A 17 -1.00 -7.19 -2.01
C ASN A 17 -0.46 -5.98 -1.24
N GLY A 18 -1.13 -5.56 -0.16
CA GLY A 18 -0.81 -4.34 0.58
C GLY A 18 -0.75 -3.08 -0.29
N ALA A 19 -1.61 -2.96 -1.31
CA ALA A 19 -1.55 -1.86 -2.27
C ALA A 19 -2.08 -0.54 -1.68
N VAL A 20 -1.23 0.48 -1.58
CA VAL A 20 -1.56 1.78 -1.00
C VAL A 20 -1.09 2.90 -1.95
N MET A 21 -1.94 3.90 -2.16
CA MET A 21 -1.56 5.16 -2.82
C MET A 21 -0.99 6.12 -1.76
N ILE A 22 0.22 6.61 -1.98
CA ILE A 22 0.81 7.71 -1.23
C ILE A 22 0.59 8.98 -2.04
N PHE A 23 -0.17 9.92 -1.47
CA PHE A 23 -0.41 11.22 -2.07
C PHE A 23 0.70 12.20 -1.69
N ASP A 24 1.29 12.81 -2.70
CA ASP A 24 2.34 13.82 -2.62
C ASP A 24 2.34 14.62 -3.93
N ASP A 25 3.25 15.58 -4.09
CA ASP A 25 3.50 16.32 -5.34
C ASP A 25 3.63 15.38 -6.55
N LYS A 26 4.21 14.19 -6.32
CA LYS A 26 4.18 13.06 -7.25
C LYS A 26 3.64 11.83 -6.54
N SER A 27 2.34 11.60 -6.72
CA SER A 27 1.66 10.43 -6.14
C SER A 27 2.23 9.12 -6.67
N GLU A 28 2.34 8.13 -5.79
CA GLU A 28 2.87 6.81 -6.11
C GLU A 28 2.10 5.68 -5.41
N VAL A 29 2.12 4.49 -6.02
CA VAL A 29 1.56 3.28 -5.40
C VAL A 29 2.70 2.45 -4.83
N LYS A 30 2.63 2.15 -3.53
CA LYS A 30 3.51 1.21 -2.84
C LYS A 30 2.75 -0.06 -2.48
N TYR A 31 3.52 -1.12 -2.28
CA TYR A 31 3.02 -2.41 -1.84
C TYR A 31 3.68 -2.75 -0.52
N LYS A 32 2.87 -3.13 0.48
CA LYS A 32 3.34 -3.60 1.78
C LYS A 32 4.35 -2.62 2.43
N HIS A 33 4.09 -1.32 2.31
CA HIS A 33 5.05 -0.27 2.66
C HIS A 33 5.47 -0.27 4.14
N ASP A 34 4.61 -0.82 4.99
CA ASP A 34 4.70 -0.89 6.45
C ASP A 34 4.96 -2.31 6.95
N GLU A 35 5.20 -3.29 6.07
CA GLU A 35 5.35 -4.69 6.46
C GLU A 35 6.47 -4.91 7.49
N GLU A 36 7.62 -4.26 7.32
CA GLU A 36 8.73 -4.38 8.27
C GLU A 36 8.42 -3.73 9.62
N LEU A 37 7.68 -2.61 9.62
CA LEU A 37 7.19 -1.99 10.86
C LEU A 37 6.21 -2.92 11.57
N MET A 38 5.28 -3.52 10.83
CA MET A 38 4.27 -4.42 11.40
C MET A 38 4.91 -5.70 11.94
N LYS A 39 5.92 -6.26 11.26
CA LYS A 39 6.73 -7.39 11.78
C LYS A 39 7.49 -7.03 13.05
N LEU A 40 8.00 -5.79 13.16
CA LEU A 40 8.67 -5.33 14.36
C LEU A 40 7.70 -5.22 15.56
N LEU A 41 6.49 -4.71 15.34
CA LEU A 41 5.50 -4.49 16.39
C LEU A 41 4.73 -5.76 16.79
N ALA A 42 4.50 -6.66 15.83
CA ALA A 42 3.77 -7.91 16.04
C ALA A 42 4.43 -9.06 15.25
N PRO A 43 5.55 -9.62 15.76
CA PRO A 43 6.33 -10.65 15.06
C PRO A 43 5.54 -11.92 14.72
N ASP A 44 4.53 -12.23 15.53
CA ASP A 44 3.72 -13.45 15.41
C ASP A 44 2.46 -13.26 14.54
N TYR A 45 2.27 -12.09 13.91
CA TYR A 45 1.09 -11.80 13.10
C TYR A 45 1.22 -12.38 11.68
N ASN A 46 0.23 -13.17 11.25
CA ASN A 46 0.15 -13.72 9.88
C ASN A 46 -0.69 -12.80 8.98
N PHE A 47 -0.06 -12.23 7.94
CA PHE A 47 -0.65 -11.31 6.95
C PHE A 47 -1.28 -12.01 5.74
#